data_AF-A0A947HY62-F1
#
_entry.id   AF-A0A947HY62-F1
#
_cell.length_a   1.000
_cell.length_b   1.000
_cell.length_c   1.000
_cell.angle_alpha   90.00
_cell.angle_beta   90.00
_cell.angle_gamma   90.00
#
_symmetry.space_group_name_H-M   'P 1'
#
loop_
_entity.id
_entity.type
_entity.pdbx_description
1 polymer ?
#
loop_
_entity_poly.entity_id
_entity_poly.type
_entity_poly.pdbx_seq_one_letter_code
_entity_poly.pdbx_strand_id
1 'polypeptide(L)' 'MKPIAKSSKLANVCYDIRGPVLEKARQMEEDGHKIIKLNIGNLAVFG' A
#
# COMPACT_ATOMS: atom_id res chain seq x y z
N MET A 1 -3.80 -21.00 22.37
CA MET A 1 -3.16 -20.55 21.10
C MET A 1 -1.98 -19.67 21.47
N LYS A 2 -0.74 -20.00 21.10
CA LYS A 2 0.42 -19.14 21.39
C LYS A 2 0.40 -17.93 20.43
N PRO A 3 0.62 -16.70 20.89
CA PRO A 3 0.67 -15.53 20.01
C PRO A 3 1.87 -15.64 19.08
N ILE A 4 1.64 -15.46 17.78
CA ILE A 4 2.70 -15.41 16.78
C ILE A 4 3.32 -14.01 16.83
N ALA A 5 4.53 -13.91 17.37
CA ALA A 5 5.27 -12.66 17.38
C ALA A 5 6.04 -12.46 16.07
N LYS A 6 6.02 -11.23 15.54
CA LYS A 6 6.80 -10.84 14.36
C LYS A 6 8.30 -10.93 14.68
N SER A 7 9.08 -11.48 13.74
CA SER A 7 10.54 -11.55 13.87
C SER A 7 11.16 -10.15 13.98
N SER A 8 12.17 -10.00 14.84
CA SER A 8 12.94 -8.75 15.02
C SER A 8 13.60 -8.25 13.73
N LYS A 9 13.87 -9.13 12.77
CA LYS A 9 14.43 -8.77 11.45
C LYS A 9 13.49 -7.90 10.62
N LEU A 10 12.17 -7.97 10.88
CA LEU A 10 11.16 -7.21 10.15
C LEU A 10 10.77 -5.90 10.89
N ALA A 11 11.46 -5.55 11.98
CA ALA A 11 11.15 -4.35 12.77
C ALA A 11 11.38 -3.05 11.99
N ASN A 12 12.39 -3.02 11.12
CA ASN A 12 12.77 -1.84 10.32
C ASN A 12 12.40 -1.97 8.84
N VAL A 13 11.57 -2.97 8.48
CA VAL A 13 11.13 -3.17 7.10
C VAL A 13 9.87 -2.32 6.87
N CYS A 14 10.05 -1.15 6.28
CA CYS A 14 8.98 -0.28 5.82
C CYS A 14 8.81 -0.46 4.31
N TYR A 15 7.63 -0.88 3.87
CA TYR A 15 7.29 -1.00 2.46
C TYR A 15 6.28 0.07 2.08
N ASP A 16 6.77 1.28 1.85
CA ASP A 16 5.92 2.47 1.62
C ASP A 16 5.11 2.41 0.33
N ILE A 17 5.52 1.59 -0.64
CA ILE A 17 4.81 1.44 -1.93
C ILE A 17 3.37 0.95 -1.73
N ARG A 18 3.12 0.11 -0.72
CA ARG A 18 1.77 -0.35 -0.33
C ARG A 18 1.45 -0.01 1.13
N GLY A 19 2.02 1.09 1.60
CA GLY A 19 1.83 1.56 2.96
C GLY A 19 0.48 2.26 3.19
N PRO A 20 0.31 2.98 4.31
CA PRO A 20 -0.93 3.66 4.67
C PRO A 20 -1.41 4.69 3.62
N VAL A 21 -0.50 5.18 2.78
CA VAL A 21 -0.82 6.09 1.66
C VAL A 21 -1.67 5.39 0.60
N LEU A 22 -1.38 4.12 0.28
CA LEU A 22 -2.18 3.35 -0.67
C LEU A 22 -3.58 3.07 -0.11
N GLU A 23 -3.69 2.77 1.19
CA GLU A 23 -4.99 2.59 1.84
C GLU A 23 -5.83 3.85 1.76
N LYS A 24 -5.22 5.03 1.96
CA LYS A 24 -5.94 6.30 1.83
C LYS A 24 -6.33 6.60 0.38
N ALA A 25 -5.45 6.28 -0.57
CA ALA A 25 -5.77 6.39 -1.99
C ALA A 25 -6.93 5.46 -2.38
N ARG A 26 -6.96 4.22 -1.87
CA ARG A 26 -8.06 3.27 -2.09
C ARG A 26 -9.39 3.81 -1.55
N GLN A 27 -9.36 4.39 -0.36
CA GLN A 27 -10.55 5.01 0.25
C GLN A 27 -11.05 6.19 -0.59
N MET A 28 -10.15 7.06 -1.06
CA MET A 28 -10.51 8.16 -1.95
C MET A 28 -11.06 7.66 -3.30
N GLU A 29 -10.55 6.55 -3.84
CA GLU A 29 -11.13 5.91 -5.03
C GLU A 29 -12.55 5.38 -4.76
N GLU A 30 -12.81 4.78 -3.59
CA GLU A 30 -14.15 4.32 -3.18
C GLU A 30 -15.13 5.50 -2.98
N ASP A 31 -14.63 6.64 -2.49
CA ASP A 31 -15.39 7.89 -2.36
C ASP A 31 -15.67 8.56 -3.73
N GLY A 32 -15.19 7.96 -4.82
CA GLY A 32 -15.45 8.40 -6.20
C GLY A 32 -14.40 9.35 -6.78
N HIS A 33 -13.28 9.57 -6.09
CA HIS A 33 -12.19 10.40 -6.61
C HIS A 33 -11.33 9.61 -7.59
N LYS A 34 -11.07 10.17 -8.76
CA LYS A 34 -10.16 9.60 -9.75
C LYS A 34 -8.71 9.85 -9.31
N ILE A 35 -8.02 8.81 -8.84
CA ILE A 35 -6.61 8.87 -8.44
C ILE A 35 -5.73 8.28 -9.54
N ILE A 36 -4.73 9.04 -9.99
CA ILE A 36 -3.74 8.57 -10.96
C ILE A 36 -2.55 8.00 -10.17
N LYS A 37 -2.36 6.68 -10.25
CA LYS A 37 -1.32 5.94 -9.52
C LYS A 37 0.03 6.04 -10.23
N LEU A 38 0.74 7.14 -10.01
CA LEU A 38 2.13 7.35 -10.48
C LEU A 38 3.18 6.72 -9.55
N ASN A 39 2.75 6.11 -8.44
CA ASN A 39 3.61 5.49 -7.43
C ASN A 39 4.17 4.12 -7.84
N ILE A 40 3.70 3.56 -8.96
CA ILE A 40 4.16 2.27 -9.49
C ILE A 40 4.55 2.41 -10.96
N GLY A 41 5.70 1.86 -11.34
CA GLY A 41 6.12 1.72 -12.74
C GLY A 41 5.35 0.63 -13.49
N ASN A 42 4.05 0.49 -13.23
CA ASN A 42 3.21 -0.50 -13.91
C ASN A 42 2.52 0.15 -15.10
N LEU A 43 3.05 -0.11 -16.30
CA LEU A 43 2.53 0.45 -17.55
C LEU A 43 1.11 -0.04 -17.89
N ALA A 44 0.69 -1.19 -17.38
CA ALA A 44 -0.62 -1.79 -17.68
C ALA A 44 -1.81 -0.97 -17.13
N VAL A 45 -1.58 -0.09 -16.15
CA VAL A 45 -2.64 0.71 -15.51
C VAL A 45 -2.86 2.06 -16.24
N PHE A 46 -2.04 2.37 -17.25
CA PHE A 46 -2.10 3.62 -18.02
C PHE A 46 -2.72 3.43 -19.43
N GLY A 47 -3.25 2.24 -19.73
CA GLY A 47 -3.92 1.90 -21.00
C GLY A 47 -5.44 1.90 -20.88
#